data_AF-B5Y6S9-F1
#
_entry.id   AF-B5Y6S9-F1
#
_cell.length_a   1.000
_cell.length_b   1.000
_cell.length_c   1.000
_cell.angle_alpha   90.00
_cell.angle_beta   90.00
_cell.angle_gamma   90.00
#
_symmetry.space_group_name_H-M   'P 1'
#
loop_
_entity.id
_entity.type
_entity.pdbx_description
1 polymer ?
#
loop_
_entity_poly.entity_id
_entity_poly.type
_entity_poly.pdbx_seq_one_letter_code
_entity_poly.pdbx_strand_id
1 'polypeptide(L)'
;MEQITVKQAYFYTVSFILLMMMLYSLNGLVWQVIGIVAPPPLILGQWDYEDAKGQLLWEKYGVTENTTVAPQEVQAFVKEQREKNRQFQIYSWYQGAARNVISLVVCFPVFWYHWKVARRLE
;
A
#
# COMPACT_ATOMS: atom_id res chain seq x y z
N MET A 1 -29.94 7.81 34.78
CA MET A 1 -28.88 8.10 33.80
C MET A 1 -27.57 7.89 34.51
N GLU A 2 -26.82 6.84 34.16
CA GLU A 2 -25.48 6.64 34.71
C GLU A 2 -24.59 7.82 34.29
N GLN A 3 -24.04 8.55 35.25
CA GLN A 3 -23.08 9.61 34.97
C GLN A 3 -21.77 8.94 34.56
N ILE A 4 -21.53 8.88 33.25
CA ILE A 4 -20.23 8.48 32.71
C ILE A 4 -19.20 9.48 33.25
N THR A 5 -18.26 8.98 34.05
CA THR A 5 -17.15 9.79 34.55
C THR A 5 -16.22 10.17 33.40
N VAL A 6 -15.61 11.36 33.47
CA VAL A 6 -14.67 11.86 32.43
C VAL A 6 -13.57 10.83 32.12
N LYS A 7 -13.14 10.07 33.13
CA LYS A 7 -12.16 8.99 33.00
C LYS A 7 -12.68 7.82 32.15
N GLN A 8 -13.93 7.36 32.38
CA GLN A 8 -14.55 6.32 31.55
C GLN A 8 -14.66 6.78 30.10
N ALA A 9 -15.15 8.00 29.86
CA ALA A 9 -15.27 8.55 28.51
C ALA A 9 -13.92 8.56 27.77
N TYR A 10 -12.84 9.00 28.45
CA TYR A 10 -11.49 8.98 27.89
C TYR A 10 -11.05 7.57 27.47
N PHE A 11 -11.16 6.57 28.35
CA PHE A 11 -10.70 5.21 28.03
C PHE A 11 -11.52 4.57 26.92
N TYR A 12 -12.83 4.86 26.83
CA TYR A 12 -13.67 4.41 25.72
C TYR A 12 -13.28 5.05 24.40
N THR A 13 -13.12 6.38 24.36
CA THR A 13 -12.75 7.10 23.14
C THR A 13 -11.38 6.65 22.63
N VAL A 14 -10.38 6.52 23.50
CA VAL A 14 -9.04 6.05 23.11
C VAL A 14 -9.08 4.61 22.61
N SER A 15 -9.81 3.72 23.28
CA SER A 15 -9.99 2.34 22.81
C SER A 15 -10.64 2.28 21.44
N PHE A 16 -11.65 3.12 21.20
CA PHE A 16 -12.32 3.21 19.90
C PHE A 16 -11.38 3.70 18.79
N ILE A 17 -10.60 4.75 19.03
CA ILE A 17 -9.61 5.25 18.06
C ILE A 17 -8.59 4.17 17.72
N LEU A 18 -8.05 3.48 18.74
CA LEU A 18 -7.10 2.39 18.54
C LEU A 18 -7.71 1.21 17.77
N LEU A 19 -8.98 0.90 18.03
CA LEU A 19 -9.71 -0.11 17.27
C LEU A 19 -9.83 0.27 15.79
N MET A 20 -10.20 1.52 15.50
CA MET A 20 -10.30 2.01 14.11
C MET A 20 -8.94 1.94 13.40
N MET A 21 -7.85 2.31 14.09
CA MET A 21 -6.49 2.19 13.55
C MET A 21 -6.12 0.74 13.23
N MET A 22 -6.43 -0.20 14.12
CA MET A 22 -6.17 -1.63 13.88
C MET A 22 -7.00 -2.17 12.70
N LEU A 23 -8.28 -1.81 12.60
CA LEU A 23 -9.13 -2.21 11.48
C LEU A 23 -8.60 -1.67 10.14
N TYR A 24 -8.12 -0.43 10.13
CA TYR A 24 -7.49 0.16 8.95
C TYR A 24 -6.23 -0.61 8.55
N SER A 25 -5.34 -0.93 9.50
CA SER A 25 -4.13 -1.71 9.23
C SER A 25 -4.44 -3.14 8.78
N LEU A 26 -5.47 -3.78 9.33
CA LEU A 26 -5.94 -5.11 8.89
C LEU A 26 -6.47 -5.07 7.46
N ASN A 27 -7.31 -4.08 7.12
CA ASN A 27 -7.80 -3.91 5.76
C ASN A 27 -6.63 -3.67 4.78
N GLY A 28 -5.66 -2.85 5.17
CA GLY A 28 -4.41 -2.66 4.43
C GLY A 28 -3.72 -4.01 4.16
N LEU A 29 -3.51 -4.82 5.20
CA LEU A 29 -2.86 -6.13 5.08
C LEU A 29 -3.57 -7.05 4.10
N VAL A 30 -4.90 -7.10 4.14
CA VAL A 30 -5.68 -7.91 3.18
C VAL A 30 -5.35 -7.49 1.75
N TRP A 31 -5.35 -6.19 1.46
CA TRP A 31 -4.99 -5.69 0.12
C TRP A 31 -3.54 -6.01 -0.27
N GLN A 32 -2.58 -5.89 0.65
CA GLN A 32 -1.18 -6.22 0.36
C GLN A 32 -0.98 -7.72 0.13
N VAL A 33 -1.63 -8.58 0.92
CA VAL A 33 -1.57 -10.03 0.75
C VAL A 33 -2.20 -10.44 -0.57
N ILE A 34 -3.36 -9.87 -0.94
CA ILE A 34 -3.97 -10.09 -2.26
C ILE A 34 -2.99 -9.66 -3.35
N GLY A 35 -2.36 -8.48 -3.24
CA GLY A 35 -1.36 -8.03 -4.21
C GLY A 35 -0.17 -8.99 -4.33
N ILE A 36 0.32 -9.56 -3.23
CA ILE A 36 1.46 -10.50 -3.26
C ILE A 36 1.06 -11.84 -3.90
N VAL A 37 -0.10 -12.40 -3.54
CA VAL A 37 -0.54 -13.73 -4.00
C VAL A 37 -1.10 -13.69 -5.42
N ALA A 38 -1.90 -12.67 -5.72
CA ALA A 38 -2.55 -12.44 -7.00
C ALA A 38 -2.27 -11.00 -7.44
N PRO A 39 -1.04 -10.71 -7.90
CA PRO A 39 -0.69 -9.38 -8.36
C PRO A 39 -1.71 -8.94 -9.41
N PRO A 40 -2.45 -7.84 -9.20
CA PRO A 40 -3.36 -7.33 -10.21
C PRO A 40 -2.59 -7.19 -11.52
N PRO A 41 -3.24 -7.47 -12.67
CA PRO A 41 -2.63 -7.20 -13.96
C PRO A 41 -2.16 -5.75 -13.92
N LEU A 42 -0.89 -5.53 -14.29
CA LEU A 42 -0.29 -4.20 -14.24
C LEU A 42 -1.23 -3.24 -14.97
N ILE A 43 -1.94 -2.41 -14.21
CA ILE A 43 -2.66 -1.25 -14.75
C ILE A 43 -1.59 -0.19 -15.01
N LEU A 44 -0.60 -0.55 -15.82
CA LEU A 44 0.08 0.41 -16.67
C LEU A 44 -1.04 0.92 -17.54
N GLY A 45 -1.58 2.10 -17.20
CA GLY A 45 -2.62 2.75 -18.00
C GLY A 45 -2.20 2.66 -19.44
N GLN A 46 -2.83 1.72 -20.16
CA GLN A 46 -2.68 1.41 -21.56
C GLN A 46 -1.47 2.08 -22.20
N TRP A 47 -0.24 1.63 -21.87
CA TRP A 47 0.97 2.22 -22.47
C TRP A 47 0.88 1.98 -23.96
N ASP A 48 0.52 3.01 -24.70
CA ASP A 48 0.48 2.97 -26.15
C ASP A 48 1.91 2.72 -26.62
N TYR A 49 2.05 1.98 -27.71
CA TYR A 49 3.36 1.67 -28.28
C TYR A 49 4.18 2.94 -28.53
N GLU A 50 3.51 4.04 -28.86
CA GLU A 50 4.14 5.35 -29.05
C GLU A 50 4.63 5.99 -27.74
N ASP A 51 3.96 5.78 -26.60
CA ASP A 51 4.43 6.28 -25.30
C ASP A 51 5.70 5.54 -24.85
N ALA A 52 5.72 4.22 -25.02
CA ALA A 52 6.88 3.39 -24.70
C ALA A 52 8.08 3.73 -25.59
N LYS A 53 7.83 3.99 -26.88
CA LYS A 53 8.85 4.44 -27.84
C LYS A 53 9.38 5.83 -27.48
N GLY A 54 8.51 6.76 -27.12
CA GLY A 54 8.91 8.11 -26.67
C GLY A 54 9.80 8.07 -25.44
N GLN A 55 9.46 7.23 -24.45
CA GLN A 55 10.28 7.07 -23.24
C GLN A 55 11.61 6.39 -23.52
N LEU A 56 11.64 5.35 -24.36
CA LEU A 56 12.87 4.69 -24.78
C LEU A 56 13.81 5.65 -25.52
N LEU A 57 13.27 6.48 -26.41
CA LEU A 57 14.02 7.50 -27.13
C LEU A 57 14.61 8.55 -26.19
N TRP A 58 13.82 8.99 -25.20
CA TRP A 58 14.30 9.91 -24.17
C TRP A 58 15.41 9.28 -23.30
N GLU A 59 15.25 8.04 -22.84
CA GLU A 59 16.29 7.37 -22.02
C GLU A 59 17.58 7.08 -22.79
N LYS A 60 17.48 6.66 -24.06
CA LYS A 60 18.65 6.21 -24.85
C LYS A 60 19.35 7.35 -25.58
N TYR A 61 18.62 8.38 -26.00
CA TYR A 61 19.13 9.44 -26.86
C TYR A 61 18.87 10.85 -26.33
N GLY A 62 18.07 11.04 -25.28
CA GLY A 62 17.76 12.36 -24.71
C GLY A 62 16.86 13.24 -25.59
N VAL A 63 16.25 12.67 -26.64
CA VAL A 63 15.39 13.38 -27.59
C VAL A 63 14.14 12.56 -27.85
N THR A 64 12.98 13.22 -28.02
CA THR A 64 11.70 12.57 -28.35
C THR A 64 11.39 12.51 -29.85
N GLU A 65 12.27 13.00 -30.72
CA GLU A 65 11.99 13.16 -32.17
C GLU A 65 12.66 12.14 -33.09
N ASN A 66 11.88 11.74 -34.12
CA ASN A 66 12.22 11.22 -35.46
C ASN A 66 13.32 10.17 -35.64
N THR A 67 13.76 9.51 -34.57
CA THR A 67 14.68 8.39 -34.67
C THR A 67 13.87 7.10 -34.86
N THR A 68 14.13 6.38 -35.94
CA THR A 68 13.41 5.14 -36.27
C THR A 68 13.86 4.03 -35.33
N VAL A 69 13.08 3.75 -34.29
CA VAL A 69 13.33 2.63 -33.38
C VAL A 69 12.71 1.37 -33.95
N ALA A 70 13.48 0.28 -34.00
CA ALA A 70 12.96 -1.01 -34.43
C ALA A 70 11.84 -1.47 -33.48
N PRO A 71 10.72 -2.01 -33.99
CA PRO A 71 9.61 -2.47 -33.14
C PRO A 71 10.00 -3.51 -32.08
N GLN A 72 11.06 -4.28 -32.37
CA GLN A 72 11.63 -5.25 -31.44
C GLN A 72 12.32 -4.58 -30.23
N GLU A 73 12.97 -3.43 -30.41
CA GLU A 73 13.60 -2.67 -29.31
C GLU A 73 12.55 -2.09 -28.37
N VAL A 74 11.45 -1.55 -28.91
CA VAL A 74 10.33 -1.04 -28.11
C VAL A 74 9.67 -2.16 -27.32
N GLN A 75 9.45 -3.33 -27.92
CA GLN A 75 8.89 -4.49 -27.21
C GLN A 75 9.80 -5.02 -26.10
N ALA A 76 11.12 -5.07 -26.34
CA ALA A 76 12.09 -5.46 -25.32
C ALA A 76 12.09 -4.48 -24.15
N PHE A 77 12.06 -3.18 -24.42
CA PHE A 77 11.97 -2.14 -23.42
C PHE A 77 10.68 -2.22 -22.59
N VAL A 78 9.52 -2.38 -23.24
CA VAL A 78 8.23 -2.56 -22.54
C VAL A 78 8.28 -3.77 -21.62
N LYS A 79 8.87 -4.89 -22.08
CA LYS A 79 9.00 -6.10 -21.26
C LYS A 79 9.94 -5.89 -20.07
N GLU A 80 11.04 -5.18 -20.24
CA GLU A 80 11.98 -4.86 -19.17
C GLU A 80 11.35 -3.92 -18.13
N GLN A 81 10.71 -2.84 -18.57
CA GLN A 81 10.01 -1.90 -17.70
C GLN A 81 8.85 -2.58 -16.96
N ARG A 82 8.14 -3.49 -17.63
CA ARG A 82 7.10 -4.31 -17.01
C ARG A 82 7.66 -5.16 -15.87
N GLU A 83 8.80 -5.80 -16.08
CA GLU A 83 9.43 -6.62 -15.04
C GLU A 83 9.97 -5.76 -13.89
N LYS A 84 10.62 -4.63 -14.18
CA LYS A 84 11.06 -3.67 -13.14
C LYS A 84 9.89 -3.15 -12.31
N ASN A 85 8.81 -2.72 -12.96
CA ASN A 85 7.61 -2.26 -12.28
C ASN A 85 6.95 -3.35 -11.46
N ARG A 86 6.94 -4.60 -11.96
CA ARG A 86 6.44 -5.75 -11.20
C ARG A 86 7.25 -5.97 -9.93
N GLN A 87 8.59 -5.96 -10.02
CA GLN A 87 9.47 -6.10 -8.86
C GLN A 87 9.25 -4.96 -7.87
N PHE A 88 9.14 -3.72 -8.35
CA PHE A 88 8.86 -2.56 -7.51
C PHE A 88 7.50 -2.65 -6.82
N GLN A 89 6.44 -3.05 -7.53
CA GLN A 89 5.10 -3.22 -6.94
C GLN A 89 5.10 -4.29 -5.86
N ILE A 90 5.70 -5.45 -6.12
CA ILE A 90 5.82 -6.52 -5.12
C ILE A 90 6.56 -6.01 -3.89
N TYR A 91 7.70 -5.34 -4.07
CA TYR A 91 8.45 -4.74 -2.97
C TYR A 91 7.61 -3.73 -2.17
N SER A 92 6.84 -2.88 -2.86
CA SER A 92 5.96 -1.89 -2.22
C SER A 92 4.86 -2.55 -1.38
N TRP A 93 4.29 -3.68 -1.85
CA TRP A 93 3.30 -4.43 -1.07
C TRP A 93 3.93 -5.09 0.15
N TYR A 94 5.14 -5.63 0.04
CA TYR A 94 5.88 -6.16 1.19
C TYR A 94 6.15 -5.08 2.24
N GLN A 95 6.63 -3.91 1.83
CA GLN A 95 6.81 -2.78 2.75
C GLN A 95 5.50 -2.33 3.39
N GLY A 96 4.42 -2.25 2.60
CA GLY A 96 3.09 -1.92 3.09
C GLY A 96 2.58 -2.92 4.13
N ALA A 97 2.75 -4.22 3.86
CA ALA A 97 2.40 -5.28 4.78
C ALA A 97 3.22 -5.19 6.08
N ALA A 98 4.54 -5.03 5.99
CA ALA A 98 5.41 -4.90 7.15
C ALA A 98 4.99 -3.72 8.05
N ARG A 99 4.71 -2.55 7.45
CA ARG A 99 4.24 -1.37 8.19
C ARG A 99 2.92 -1.65 8.92
N ASN A 100 1.96 -2.28 8.26
CA ASN A 100 0.68 -2.60 8.88
C ASN A 100 0.80 -3.66 9.98
N VAL A 101 1.67 -4.66 9.83
CA VAL A 101 2.00 -5.61 10.91
C VAL A 101 2.57 -4.87 12.12
N ILE A 102 3.55 -3.98 11.90
CA ILE A 102 4.15 -3.18 12.98
C ILE A 102 3.08 -2.34 13.69
N SER A 103 2.20 -1.67 12.94
CA SER A 103 1.08 -0.91 13.51
C SER A 103 0.19 -1.78 14.38
N LEU A 104 -0.16 -3.00 13.96
CA LEU A 104 -0.96 -3.91 14.78
C LEU A 104 -0.24 -4.35 16.05
N VAL A 105 1.05 -4.69 15.95
CA VAL A 105 1.87 -5.10 17.10
C VAL A 105 1.98 -3.99 18.15
N VAL A 106 2.00 -2.73 17.73
CA VAL A 106 2.04 -1.57 18.65
C VAL A 106 0.66 -1.21 19.18
N CYS A 107 -0.36 -1.13 18.31
CA CYS A 107 -1.70 -0.70 18.70
C CYS A 107 -2.42 -1.73 19.57
N PHE A 108 -2.25 -3.03 19.31
CA PHE A 108 -2.93 -4.10 20.02
C PHE A 108 -2.71 -4.07 21.55
N PRO A 109 -1.47 -4.04 22.09
CA PRO A 109 -1.26 -4.01 23.54
C PRO A 109 -1.81 -2.73 24.18
N VAL A 110 -1.71 -1.59 23.50
CA VAL A 110 -2.24 -0.31 24.00
C VAL A 110 -3.77 -0.35 24.04
N PHE A 111 -4.40 -0.85 22.99
CA PHE A 111 -5.85 -1.07 22.93
C PHE A 111 -6.30 -1.99 24.06
N TRP A 112 -5.63 -3.14 24.20
CA TRP A 112 -5.96 -4.13 25.21
C TRP A 112 -5.91 -3.56 26.62
N TYR A 113 -4.89 -2.75 26.92
CA TYR A 113 -4.77 -2.05 28.19
C TYR A 113 -5.95 -1.08 28.42
N HIS A 114 -6.21 -0.19 27.47
CA HIS A 114 -7.27 0.83 27.61
C HIS A 114 -8.65 0.19 27.71
N TRP A 115 -8.92 -0.84 26.91
CA TRP A 115 -10.17 -1.59 26.94
C TRP A 115 -10.38 -2.31 28.28
N LYS A 116 -9.34 -2.94 28.82
CA LYS A 116 -9.40 -3.62 30.12
C LYS A 116 -9.66 -2.63 31.26
N VAL A 117 -9.10 -1.42 31.19
CA VAL A 117 -9.37 -0.37 32.18
C VAL A 117 -10.78 0.18 32.04
N ALA A 118 -11.26 0.43 30.81
CA ALA A 118 -12.63 0.88 30.57
C ALA A 118 -13.66 -0.06 31.21
N ARG A 119 -13.54 -1.37 30.96
CA ARG A 119 -14.44 -2.40 31.54
C ARG A 119 -14.35 -2.57 33.05
N ARG A 120 -13.30 -2.06 33.70
CA ARG A 120 -13.19 -2.05 35.17
C ARG A 120 -13.78 -0.80 35.80
N LEU A 121 -14.01 0.22 34.99
CA LEU A 121 -14.56 1.49 35.44
C LEU A 121 -16.08 1.52 35.27
N GLU A 122 -16.66 0.73 34.35
CA GLU A 122 -18.07 0.33 34.37
C GLU A 122 -18.48 -0.29 35.71
#